data_AF-A0A970TXX8-F1
#
_entry.id   AF-A0A970TXX8-F1
#
_cell.length_a   1.000
_cell.length_b   1.000
_cell.length_c   1.000
_cell.angle_alpha   90.00
_cell.angle_beta   90.00
_cell.angle_gamma   90.00
#
_symmetry.space_group_name_H-M   'P 1'
#
loop_
_entity.id
_entity.type
_entity.pdbx_description
1 polymer ?
#
loop_
_entity_poly.entity_id
_entity_poly.type
_entity_poly.pdbx_seq_one_letter_code
_entity_poly.pdbx_strand_id
1 'polypeptide(L)'
;MIATAKKSYQPGDPRLIMRWARSYAKSRTISFLVQWVFIMVMVICIGIAASLTHTAHQQGKIATFYLSVMAMVFAAAALVWFSISRWSSELIYNITNWLYGREGYASYSGSGQDGPMPVWLTGLGGGLLVYHLVGALLISFNYVSIRHMQPWSAAYMTPYLILMVLYQRLGFWAWIWPLLYGLHGIALFFGAPIRFSGELELLNIVVPIFGYGLIAILTGHLYSRYALWKLKTLTRGAIPQYDDMTTSDAEEDQPEDTDSIHE
;
A
#
# COMPACT_ATOMS: atom_id res chain seq x y z
N MET A 1 -2.57 -20.80 -41.52
CA MET A 1 -1.86 -20.35 -40.31
C MET A 1 -1.39 -18.92 -40.54
N ILE A 2 -1.99 -17.94 -39.87
CA ILE A 2 -1.53 -16.54 -39.95
C ILE A 2 -0.42 -16.39 -38.90
N ALA A 3 0.81 -16.22 -39.35
CA ALA A 3 1.95 -15.92 -38.50
C ALA A 3 1.74 -14.51 -37.90
N THR A 4 1.41 -14.45 -36.62
CA THR A 4 1.35 -13.20 -35.86
C THR A 4 2.73 -12.57 -35.85
N ALA A 5 2.93 -11.53 -36.66
CA ALA A 5 4.16 -10.76 -36.69
C ALA A 5 4.49 -10.28 -35.27
N LYS A 6 5.63 -10.75 -34.75
CA LYS A 6 6.18 -10.36 -33.45
C LYS A 6 6.57 -8.89 -33.55
N LYS A 7 5.64 -8.00 -33.18
CA LYS A 7 5.80 -6.54 -33.23
C LYS A 7 7.11 -6.18 -32.54
N SER A 8 8.14 -5.83 -33.32
CA SER A 8 9.43 -5.44 -32.75
C SER A 8 9.22 -4.12 -32.01
N TYR A 9 9.56 -4.14 -30.73
CA TYR A 9 9.41 -2.98 -29.86
C TYR A 9 10.46 -1.95 -30.27
N GLN A 10 10.04 -0.83 -30.85
CA GLN A 10 10.97 0.27 -31.11
C GLN A 10 11.28 1.02 -29.80
N PRO A 11 12.57 1.23 -29.49
CA PRO A 11 12.98 2.16 -28.43
C PRO A 11 12.30 3.52 -28.65
N GLY A 12 11.73 4.09 -27.58
CA GLY A 12 11.09 5.40 -27.65
C GLY A 12 9.64 5.47 -28.12
N ASP A 13 8.92 4.35 -28.31
CA ASP A 13 7.47 4.42 -28.59
C ASP A 13 6.72 5.17 -27.46
N PRO A 14 6.12 6.35 -27.75
CA PRO A 14 5.42 7.16 -26.75
C PRO A 14 4.28 6.41 -26.04
N ARG A 15 3.64 5.45 -26.72
CA ARG A 15 2.55 4.66 -26.14
C ARG A 15 3.06 3.75 -25.02
N LEU A 16 4.25 3.20 -25.18
CA LEU A 16 4.87 2.35 -24.17
C LEU A 16 5.37 3.16 -22.98
N ILE A 17 5.95 4.32 -23.23
CA ILE A 17 6.36 5.27 -22.17
C ILE A 17 5.14 5.65 -21.33
N MET A 18 4.03 6.06 -21.96
CA MET A 18 2.78 6.37 -21.26
C MET A 18 2.21 5.19 -20.47
N ARG A 19 2.25 3.97 -21.05
CA ARG A 19 1.77 2.75 -20.37
C ARG A 19 2.57 2.46 -19.11
N TRP A 20 3.90 2.48 -19.19
CA TRP A 20 4.76 2.19 -18.05
C TRP A 20 4.75 3.29 -17.00
N ALA A 21 4.64 4.56 -17.41
CA ALA A 21 4.43 5.69 -16.49
C ALA A 21 3.10 5.54 -15.71
N ARG A 22 2.01 5.18 -16.39
CA ARG A 22 0.72 4.90 -15.74
C ARG A 22 0.81 3.73 -14.77
N SER A 23 1.45 2.63 -15.19
CA SER A 23 1.67 1.45 -14.34
C SER A 23 2.51 1.75 -13.10
N TYR A 24 3.57 2.56 -13.25
CA TYR A 24 4.39 3.03 -12.14
C TYR A 24 3.57 3.86 -11.15
N ALA A 25 2.83 4.86 -11.64
CA ALA A 25 2.01 5.74 -10.80
C ALA A 25 0.94 4.97 -10.01
N LYS A 26 0.21 4.04 -10.65
CA LYS A 26 -0.82 3.21 -9.98
C LYS A 26 -0.27 2.19 -8.97
N SER A 27 1.03 1.94 -9.00
CA SER A 27 1.67 0.92 -8.16
C SER A 27 2.55 1.53 -7.06
N ARG A 28 2.54 2.87 -6.87
CA ARG A 28 3.20 3.48 -5.71
C ARG A 28 2.43 3.13 -4.44
N THR A 29 2.97 2.18 -3.70
CA THR A 29 2.37 1.67 -2.46
C THR A 29 3.04 2.19 -1.18
N ILE A 30 4.04 3.08 -1.26
CA ILE A 30 4.75 3.56 -0.05
C ILE A 30 3.82 4.30 0.91
N SER A 31 2.91 5.16 0.42
CA SER A 31 1.95 5.83 1.29
C SER A 31 1.09 4.81 2.05
N PHE A 32 0.65 3.75 1.36
CA PHE A 32 -0.06 2.62 1.97
C PHE A 32 0.81 1.85 2.98
N LEU A 33 2.10 1.65 2.69
CA LEU A 33 3.04 0.99 3.61
C LEU A 33 3.24 1.81 4.89
N VAL A 34 3.46 3.12 4.76
CA VAL A 34 3.63 4.03 5.89
C VAL A 34 2.37 4.02 6.75
N GLN A 35 1.19 4.18 6.13
CA GLN A 35 -0.09 4.09 6.82
C GLN A 35 -0.29 2.74 7.50
N TRP A 36 0.05 1.64 6.83
CA TRP A 36 -0.03 0.29 7.37
C TRP A 36 0.82 0.12 8.63
N VAL A 37 2.05 0.65 8.64
CA VAL A 37 2.95 0.59 9.82
C VAL A 37 2.33 1.31 11.02
N PHE A 38 1.80 2.52 10.82
CA PHE A 38 1.13 3.25 11.90
C PHE A 38 -0.08 2.50 12.46
N ILE A 39 -0.96 2.00 11.57
CA ILE A 39 -2.14 1.22 11.98
C ILE A 39 -1.71 -0.03 12.76
N MET A 40 -0.67 -0.75 12.28
CA MET A 40 -0.15 -1.94 12.95
C MET A 40 0.33 -1.65 14.38
N VAL A 41 1.09 -0.57 14.58
CA VAL A 41 1.56 -0.18 15.91
C VAL A 41 0.37 0.09 16.84
N MET A 42 -0.64 0.82 16.36
CA MET A 42 -1.83 1.12 17.16
C MET A 42 -2.63 -0.14 17.52
N VAL A 43 -2.79 -1.06 16.58
CA VAL A 43 -3.49 -2.33 16.80
C VAL A 43 -2.73 -3.22 17.78
N ILE A 44 -1.39 -3.23 17.72
CA ILE A 44 -0.56 -3.93 18.71
C ILE A 44 -0.77 -3.33 20.10
N CYS A 45 -0.79 -2.00 20.24
CA CYS A 45 -1.09 -1.35 21.52
C CYS A 45 -2.46 -1.74 22.07
N ILE A 46 -3.50 -1.79 21.22
CA ILE A 46 -4.84 -2.26 21.58
C ILE A 46 -4.80 -3.73 22.03
N GLY A 47 -4.12 -4.59 21.28
CA GLY A 47 -3.99 -6.01 21.60
C GLY A 47 -3.29 -6.27 22.93
N ILE A 48 -2.21 -5.52 23.23
CA ILE A 48 -1.52 -5.58 24.53
C ILE A 48 -2.46 -5.12 25.65
N ALA A 49 -3.17 -4.00 25.47
CA ALA A 49 -4.12 -3.50 26.46
C ALA A 49 -5.27 -4.50 26.70
N ALA A 50 -5.81 -5.13 25.66
CA ALA A 50 -6.84 -6.15 25.76
C ALA A 50 -6.33 -7.40 26.50
N SER A 51 -5.12 -7.87 26.20
CA SER A 51 -4.50 -8.99 26.91
C SER A 51 -4.29 -8.68 28.41
N LEU A 52 -3.82 -7.48 28.74
CA LEU A 52 -3.69 -7.02 30.13
C LEU A 52 -5.04 -6.95 30.83
N THR A 53 -6.09 -6.51 30.13
CA THR A 53 -7.47 -6.45 30.65
C THR A 53 -7.96 -7.85 31.01
N HIS A 54 -7.76 -8.82 30.13
CA HIS A 54 -8.16 -10.21 30.35
C HIS A 54 -7.45 -10.82 31.55
N THR A 55 -6.12 -10.68 31.62
CA THR A 55 -5.32 -11.18 32.75
C THR A 55 -5.69 -10.50 34.07
N ALA A 56 -5.91 -9.18 34.06
CA ALA A 56 -6.32 -8.43 35.25
C ALA A 56 -7.70 -8.86 35.76
N HIS A 57 -8.63 -9.12 34.85
CA HIS A 57 -9.97 -9.62 35.17
C HIS A 57 -9.89 -11.01 35.82
N GLN A 58 -9.13 -11.94 35.23
CA GLN A 58 -8.94 -13.28 35.80
C GLN A 58 -8.28 -13.26 37.19
N GLN A 59 -7.36 -12.32 37.43
CA GLN A 59 -6.65 -12.18 38.71
C GLN A 59 -7.41 -11.32 39.74
N GLY A 60 -8.59 -10.79 39.42
CA GLY A 60 -9.33 -9.89 40.30
C GLY A 60 -8.64 -8.55 40.58
N LYS A 61 -7.65 -8.16 39.76
CA LYS A 61 -6.87 -6.93 39.95
C LYS A 61 -7.58 -5.74 39.31
N ILE A 62 -8.48 -5.13 40.08
CA ILE A 62 -9.37 -4.04 39.64
C ILE A 62 -8.60 -2.82 39.10
N ALA A 63 -7.50 -2.42 39.73
CA ALA A 63 -6.73 -1.25 39.30
C ALA A 63 -6.11 -1.42 37.90
N THR A 64 -5.45 -2.56 37.65
CA THR A 64 -4.88 -2.88 36.34
C THR A 64 -5.95 -3.10 35.28
N PHE A 65 -7.13 -3.61 35.68
CA PHE A 65 -8.28 -3.73 34.80
C PHE A 65 -8.74 -2.35 34.29
N TYR A 66 -9.01 -1.40 35.18
CA TYR A 66 -9.43 -0.06 34.76
C TYR A 66 -8.35 0.67 33.95
N LEU A 67 -7.08 0.55 34.34
CA LEU A 67 -5.97 1.16 33.60
C LEU A 67 -5.87 0.62 32.16
N SER A 68 -6.01 -0.69 31.98
CA SER A 68 -5.94 -1.33 30.66
C SER A 68 -7.16 -1.02 29.79
N VAL A 69 -8.36 -0.95 30.37
CA VAL A 69 -9.56 -0.47 29.68
C VAL A 69 -9.40 0.98 29.22
N MET A 70 -8.91 1.87 30.09
CA MET A 70 -8.66 3.27 29.74
C MET A 70 -7.62 3.41 28.63
N ALA A 71 -6.53 2.63 28.70
CA ALA A 71 -5.51 2.60 27.65
C ALA A 71 -6.08 2.13 26.30
N MET A 72 -6.95 1.12 26.31
CA MET A 72 -7.62 0.62 25.11
C MET A 72 -8.56 1.68 24.49
N VAL A 73 -9.36 2.37 25.32
CA VAL A 73 -10.23 3.48 24.87
C VAL A 73 -9.39 4.61 24.26
N PHE A 74 -8.29 5.00 24.91
CA PHE A 74 -7.40 6.03 24.40
C PHE A 74 -6.75 5.62 23.07
N ALA A 75 -6.27 4.37 22.95
CA ALA A 75 -5.69 3.86 21.72
C ALA A 75 -6.72 3.80 20.57
N ALA A 76 -7.96 3.41 20.85
CA ALA A 76 -9.04 3.42 19.87
C ALA A 76 -9.39 4.85 19.43
N ALA A 77 -9.49 5.80 20.38
CA ALA A 77 -9.72 7.21 20.07
C ALA A 77 -8.58 7.80 19.24
N ALA A 78 -7.33 7.48 19.59
CA ALA A 78 -6.17 7.87 18.82
C ALA A 78 -6.21 7.30 17.39
N LEU A 79 -6.65 6.05 17.21
CA LEU A 79 -6.76 5.42 15.89
C LEU A 79 -7.83 6.12 15.03
N VAL A 80 -8.98 6.44 15.62
CA VAL A 80 -10.04 7.21 14.94
C VAL A 80 -9.54 8.61 14.58
N TRP A 81 -8.90 9.30 15.53
CA TRP A 81 -8.29 10.61 15.29
C TRP A 81 -7.25 10.54 14.17
N PHE A 82 -6.33 9.59 14.23
CA PHE A 82 -5.31 9.40 13.20
C PHE A 82 -5.91 9.11 11.82
N SER A 83 -7.03 8.38 11.76
CA SER A 83 -7.69 8.03 10.49
C SER A 83 -8.41 9.22 9.83
N ILE A 84 -8.83 10.22 10.62
CA ILE A 84 -9.63 11.36 10.14
C ILE A 84 -8.79 12.65 10.07
N SER A 85 -7.71 12.74 10.84
CA SER A 85 -6.92 13.96 11.00
C SER A 85 -6.18 14.34 9.71
N ARG A 86 -6.24 15.63 9.36
CA ARG A 86 -5.43 16.18 8.26
C ARG A 86 -3.94 16.06 8.55
N TRP A 87 -3.54 16.16 9.82
CA TRP A 87 -2.16 16.05 10.24
C TRP A 87 -1.54 14.70 9.90
N SER A 88 -2.30 13.60 10.03
CA SER A 88 -1.78 12.27 9.68
C SER A 88 -1.57 12.16 8.17
N SER A 89 -2.47 12.73 7.36
CA SER A 89 -2.32 12.74 5.91
C SER A 89 -1.08 13.53 5.46
N GLU A 90 -0.81 14.66 6.12
CA GLU A 90 0.40 15.47 5.89
C GLU A 90 1.66 14.74 6.33
N LEU A 91 1.64 14.07 7.49
CA LEU A 91 2.76 13.25 7.96
C LEU A 91 3.08 12.11 6.98
N ILE A 92 2.07 11.37 6.54
CA ILE A 92 2.22 10.28 5.56
C ILE A 92 2.76 10.84 4.25
N TYR A 93 2.26 11.98 3.80
CA TYR A 93 2.75 12.65 2.60
C TYR A 93 4.22 13.06 2.73
N ASN A 94 4.61 13.66 3.85
CA ASN A 94 5.99 14.08 4.10
C ASN A 94 6.96 12.89 4.12
N ILE A 95 6.62 11.80 4.80
CA ILE A 95 7.43 10.57 4.83
C ILE A 95 7.51 9.95 3.42
N THR A 96 6.39 9.91 2.70
CA THR A 96 6.35 9.39 1.32
C THR A 96 7.21 10.24 0.39
N ASN A 97 7.16 11.57 0.52
CA ASN A 97 7.97 12.48 -0.28
C ASN A 97 9.45 12.40 0.10
N TRP A 98 9.78 12.14 1.37
CA TRP A 98 11.15 11.87 1.77
C TRP A 98 11.69 10.58 1.13
N LEU A 99 10.88 9.51 1.08
CA LEU A 99 11.27 8.22 0.47
C LEU A 99 11.31 8.25 -1.06
N TYR A 100 10.40 8.97 -1.72
CA TYR A 100 10.21 8.93 -3.18
C TYR A 100 10.42 10.26 -3.90
N GLY A 101 10.64 11.37 -3.20
CA GLY A 101 10.73 12.70 -3.83
C GLY A 101 11.83 12.80 -4.88
N ARG A 102 12.90 11.99 -4.74
CA ARG A 102 14.01 11.90 -5.69
C ARG A 102 13.66 11.20 -7.02
N GLU A 103 12.51 10.53 -7.10
CA GLU A 103 12.10 9.76 -8.29
C GLU A 103 11.19 10.55 -9.24
N GLY A 104 10.84 11.80 -8.87
CA GLY A 104 9.91 12.63 -9.61
C GLY A 104 8.45 12.39 -9.23
N TYR A 105 7.62 13.43 -9.39
CA TYR A 105 6.21 13.35 -9.06
C TYR A 105 5.41 12.77 -10.22
N ALA A 106 5.05 11.50 -10.12
CA ALA A 106 4.04 10.88 -10.98
C ALA A 106 2.76 10.69 -10.18
N SER A 107 1.82 11.62 -10.30
CA SER A 107 0.44 11.40 -9.86
C SER A 107 -0.37 10.85 -11.03
N TYR A 108 -1.13 9.79 -10.77
CA TYR A 108 -2.20 9.40 -11.66
C TYR A 108 -3.42 10.23 -11.30
N SER A 109 -3.63 11.36 -11.96
CA SER A 109 -4.94 12.02 -12.00
C SER A 109 -5.87 11.18 -12.87
N GLY A 110 -6.42 10.12 -12.28
CA GLY A 110 -7.54 9.44 -12.92
C GLY A 110 -8.67 10.44 -13.04
N SER A 111 -9.09 10.76 -14.27
CA SER A 111 -10.24 11.63 -14.48
C SER A 111 -11.45 11.11 -13.68
N GLY A 112 -11.87 11.87 -12.67
CA GLY A 112 -13.25 11.85 -12.19
C GLY A 112 -13.55 11.52 -10.72
N GLN A 113 -12.63 11.62 -9.75
CA GLN A 113 -13.06 11.60 -8.33
C GLN A 113 -12.02 12.18 -7.35
N ASP A 114 -11.81 13.50 -7.41
CA ASP A 114 -11.18 14.27 -6.34
C ASP A 114 -12.18 14.59 -5.19
N GLY A 115 -13.28 13.82 -5.11
CA GLY A 115 -14.34 14.00 -4.13
C GLY A 115 -14.14 13.14 -2.89
N PRO A 116 -14.70 13.53 -1.73
CA PRO A 116 -14.68 12.72 -0.51
C PRO A 116 -15.30 11.35 -0.76
N MET A 117 -14.81 10.31 -0.06
CA MET A 117 -15.41 8.99 -0.12
C MET A 117 -16.90 9.06 0.27
N PRO A 118 -17.78 8.31 -0.41
CA PRO A 118 -19.19 8.36 -0.10
C PRO A 118 -19.43 7.83 1.32
N VAL A 119 -20.32 8.50 2.05
CA VAL A 119 -20.56 8.26 3.49
C VAL A 119 -20.89 6.80 3.79
N TRP A 120 -21.62 6.11 2.92
CA TRP A 120 -21.95 4.69 3.10
C TRP A 120 -20.69 3.80 3.10
N LEU A 121 -19.69 4.12 2.27
CA LEU A 121 -18.43 3.37 2.20
C LEU A 121 -17.58 3.63 3.43
N THR A 122 -17.53 4.88 3.90
CA THR A 122 -16.93 5.22 5.20
C THR A 122 -17.66 4.52 6.35
N GLY A 123 -18.99 4.44 6.29
CA GLY A 123 -19.82 3.70 7.24
C GLY A 123 -19.49 2.20 7.28
N LEU A 124 -19.24 1.57 6.12
CA LEU A 124 -18.77 0.18 6.05
C LEU A 124 -17.37 0.03 6.69
N GLY A 125 -16.45 0.96 6.43
CA GLY A 125 -15.15 0.99 7.08
C GLY A 125 -15.23 1.14 8.60
N GLY A 126 -16.14 1.99 9.09
CA GLY A 126 -16.41 2.13 10.53
C GLY A 126 -17.07 0.88 11.13
N GLY A 127 -18.03 0.30 10.41
CA GLY A 127 -18.69 -0.95 10.79
C GLY A 127 -17.71 -2.11 10.96
N LEU A 128 -16.65 -2.14 10.14
CA LEU A 128 -15.57 -3.10 10.26
C LEU A 128 -14.82 -2.97 11.60
N LEU A 129 -14.46 -1.75 11.98
CA LEU A 129 -13.78 -1.49 13.25
C LEU A 129 -14.67 -1.93 14.41
N VAL A 130 -15.95 -1.57 14.38
CA VAL A 130 -16.94 -1.98 15.39
C VAL A 130 -17.05 -3.51 15.45
N TYR A 131 -17.16 -4.19 14.30
CA TYR A 131 -17.23 -5.65 14.24
C TYR A 131 -16.03 -6.32 14.90
N HIS A 132 -14.82 -5.83 14.66
CA HIS A 132 -13.61 -6.39 15.26
C HIS A 132 -13.49 -6.08 16.75
N LEU A 133 -13.89 -4.88 17.20
CA LEU A 133 -13.89 -4.50 18.61
C LEU A 133 -14.94 -5.30 19.40
N VAL A 134 -16.17 -5.37 18.92
CA VAL A 134 -17.24 -6.16 19.53
C VAL A 134 -16.88 -7.66 19.50
N GLY A 135 -16.31 -8.14 18.40
CA GLY A 135 -15.80 -9.51 18.30
C GLY A 135 -14.74 -9.83 19.35
N ALA A 136 -13.74 -8.96 19.49
CA ALA A 136 -12.67 -9.11 20.48
C ALA A 136 -13.23 -9.10 21.92
N LEU A 137 -14.21 -8.25 22.21
CA LEU A 137 -14.89 -8.23 23.52
C LEU A 137 -15.67 -9.54 23.76
N LEU A 138 -16.48 -9.98 22.79
CA LEU A 138 -17.27 -11.21 22.92
C LEU A 138 -16.40 -12.46 23.07
N ILE A 139 -15.26 -12.52 22.38
CA ILE A 139 -14.25 -13.57 22.60
C ILE A 139 -13.68 -13.47 24.01
N SER A 140 -13.33 -12.27 24.47
CA SER A 140 -12.73 -12.04 25.79
C SER A 140 -13.67 -12.44 26.95
N PHE A 141 -14.98 -12.33 26.74
CA PHE A 141 -16.03 -12.79 27.67
C PHE A 141 -16.49 -14.23 27.41
N ASN A 142 -15.84 -14.96 26.49
CA ASN A 142 -16.17 -16.34 26.12
C ASN A 142 -17.60 -16.56 25.60
N TYR A 143 -18.23 -15.52 25.03
CA TYR A 143 -19.56 -15.62 24.40
C TYR A 143 -19.48 -16.17 22.96
N VAL A 144 -18.35 -15.96 22.27
CA VAL A 144 -18.16 -16.37 20.87
C VAL A 144 -16.81 -17.05 20.71
N SER A 145 -16.81 -18.22 20.05
CA SER A 145 -15.57 -18.89 19.66
C SER A 145 -14.93 -18.20 18.45
N ILE A 146 -13.62 -17.96 18.53
CA ILE A 146 -12.81 -17.38 17.43
C ILE A 146 -12.91 -18.19 16.14
N ARG A 147 -13.23 -19.50 16.25
CA ARG A 147 -13.47 -20.45 15.15
C ARG A 147 -14.42 -19.91 14.08
N HIS A 148 -15.43 -19.14 14.47
CA HIS A 148 -16.43 -18.64 13.54
C HIS A 148 -16.13 -17.22 13.07
N MET A 149 -15.33 -16.45 13.80
CA MET A 149 -15.10 -15.03 13.46
C MET A 149 -14.44 -14.83 12.10
N GLN A 150 -13.52 -15.72 11.69
CA GLN A 150 -12.76 -15.54 10.46
C GLN A 150 -13.59 -15.70 9.18
N PRO A 151 -14.37 -16.79 8.97
CA PRO A 151 -15.26 -16.89 7.82
C PRO A 151 -16.26 -15.73 7.71
N TRP A 152 -16.86 -15.32 8.84
CA TRP A 152 -17.77 -14.17 8.87
C TRP A 152 -17.07 -12.84 8.59
N SER A 153 -15.86 -12.65 9.12
CA SER A 153 -15.02 -11.50 8.80
C SER A 153 -14.71 -11.46 7.31
N ALA A 154 -14.37 -12.59 6.69
CA ALA A 154 -14.11 -12.67 5.24
C ALA A 154 -15.33 -12.38 4.38
N ALA A 155 -16.51 -12.88 4.77
CA ALA A 155 -17.75 -12.59 4.09
C ALA A 155 -18.07 -11.07 4.05
N TYR A 156 -17.64 -10.32 5.07
CA TYR A 156 -17.79 -8.86 5.12
C TYR A 156 -16.61 -8.10 4.49
N MET A 157 -15.38 -8.51 4.80
CA MET A 157 -14.15 -7.81 4.43
C MET A 157 -13.86 -7.91 2.94
N THR A 158 -14.02 -9.08 2.35
CA THR A 158 -13.74 -9.27 0.93
C THR A 158 -14.58 -8.35 0.05
N PRO A 159 -15.91 -8.26 0.17
CA PRO A 159 -16.68 -7.32 -0.66
C PRO A 159 -16.34 -5.86 -0.36
N TYR A 160 -16.10 -5.48 0.91
CA TYR A 160 -15.67 -4.13 1.25
C TYR A 160 -14.35 -3.75 0.57
N LEU A 161 -13.34 -4.62 0.65
CA LEU A 161 -12.05 -4.41 -0.01
C LEU A 161 -12.18 -4.35 -1.53
N ILE A 162 -13.01 -5.20 -2.14
CA ILE A 162 -13.31 -5.12 -3.59
C ILE A 162 -13.91 -3.76 -3.95
N LEU A 163 -14.91 -3.29 -3.19
CA LEU A 163 -15.51 -1.98 -3.42
C LEU A 163 -14.49 -0.85 -3.29
N MET A 164 -13.61 -0.91 -2.28
CA MET A 164 -12.52 0.05 -2.10
C MET A 164 -11.55 0.06 -3.29
N VAL A 165 -11.17 -1.12 -3.79
CA VAL A 165 -10.29 -1.24 -4.97
C VAL A 165 -10.93 -0.61 -6.21
N LEU A 166 -12.24 -0.83 -6.40
CA LEU A 166 -13.00 -0.27 -7.52
C LEU A 166 -13.15 1.26 -7.41
N TYR A 167 -13.55 1.76 -6.24
CA TYR A 167 -13.76 3.20 -5.99
C TYR A 167 -12.45 3.99 -6.04
N GLN A 168 -11.40 3.51 -5.38
CA GLN A 168 -10.09 4.17 -5.35
C GLN A 168 -9.26 3.90 -6.63
N ARG A 169 -9.79 3.09 -7.56
CA ARG A 169 -9.16 2.73 -8.85
C ARG A 169 -7.71 2.26 -8.69
N LEU A 170 -7.46 1.48 -7.64
CA LEU A 170 -6.13 1.01 -7.28
C LEU A 170 -5.54 0.10 -8.37
N GLY A 171 -4.21 -0.06 -8.36
CA GLY A 171 -3.51 -0.98 -9.26
C GLY A 171 -3.88 -2.44 -9.00
N PHE A 172 -3.45 -3.34 -9.90
CA PHE A 172 -3.71 -4.78 -9.79
C PHE A 172 -3.27 -5.38 -8.44
N TRP A 173 -2.22 -4.81 -7.82
CA TRP A 173 -1.68 -5.25 -6.54
C TRP A 173 -2.74 -5.23 -5.42
N ALA A 174 -3.68 -4.29 -5.47
CA ALA A 174 -4.69 -4.15 -4.42
C ALA A 174 -5.74 -5.27 -4.46
N TRP A 175 -5.87 -5.98 -5.58
CA TRP A 175 -6.74 -7.17 -5.69
C TRP A 175 -6.16 -8.40 -4.99
N ILE A 176 -4.85 -8.42 -4.72
CA ILE A 176 -4.19 -9.54 -4.03
C ILE A 176 -4.78 -9.70 -2.63
N TRP A 177 -5.03 -8.60 -1.93
CA TRP A 177 -5.54 -8.64 -0.56
C TRP A 177 -6.95 -9.26 -0.44
N PRO A 178 -8.00 -8.77 -1.12
CA PRO A 178 -9.32 -9.39 -1.06
C PRO A 178 -9.33 -10.82 -1.56
N LEU A 179 -8.49 -11.16 -2.56
CA LEU A 179 -8.38 -12.51 -3.08
C LEU A 179 -7.83 -13.47 -2.01
N LEU A 180 -6.68 -13.14 -1.41
CA LEU A 180 -6.08 -13.96 -0.35
C LEU A 180 -7.01 -14.07 0.87
N TYR A 181 -7.63 -12.95 1.27
CA TYR A 181 -8.54 -12.93 2.41
C TYR A 181 -9.79 -13.79 2.17
N GLY A 182 -10.40 -13.66 0.98
CA GLY A 182 -11.58 -14.42 0.60
C GLY A 182 -11.29 -15.92 0.50
N LEU A 183 -10.19 -16.29 -0.16
CA LEU A 183 -9.75 -17.69 -0.27
C LEU A 183 -9.46 -18.29 1.11
N HIS A 184 -8.83 -17.53 2.02
CA HIS A 184 -8.63 -17.96 3.39
C HIS A 184 -9.95 -18.23 4.10
N GLY A 185 -10.91 -17.31 4.02
CA GLY A 185 -12.24 -17.48 4.62
C GLY A 185 -12.98 -18.71 4.10
N ILE A 186 -12.94 -18.93 2.77
CA ILE A 186 -13.54 -20.10 2.11
C ILE A 186 -12.84 -21.39 2.58
N ALA A 187 -11.52 -21.42 2.62
CA ALA A 187 -10.77 -22.58 3.10
C ALA A 187 -11.13 -22.94 4.54
N LEU A 188 -11.27 -21.93 5.41
CA LEU A 188 -11.72 -22.14 6.79
C LEU A 188 -13.18 -22.60 6.89
N PHE A 189 -14.05 -22.13 6.01
CA PHE A 189 -15.44 -22.57 5.94
C PHE A 189 -15.55 -24.06 5.59
N PHE A 190 -14.69 -24.55 4.70
CA PHE A 190 -14.57 -25.98 4.36
C PHE A 190 -13.73 -26.80 5.35
N GLY A 191 -13.29 -26.21 6.47
CA GLY A 191 -12.57 -26.92 7.51
C GLY A 191 -11.09 -27.22 7.19
N ALA A 192 -10.46 -26.48 6.28
CA ALA A 192 -9.04 -26.62 6.00
C ALA A 192 -8.20 -26.39 7.28
N PRO A 193 -7.18 -27.21 7.56
CA PRO A 193 -6.37 -27.14 8.79
C PRO A 193 -5.28 -26.05 8.69
N ILE A 194 -5.66 -24.85 8.26
CA ILE A 194 -4.75 -23.69 8.10
C ILE A 194 -4.77 -22.74 9.30
N ARG A 195 -5.45 -23.14 10.38
CA ARG A 195 -5.58 -22.32 11.60
C ARG A 195 -4.37 -22.48 12.49
N PHE A 196 -3.98 -21.38 13.11
CA PHE A 196 -3.05 -21.37 14.22
C PHE A 196 -3.79 -21.83 15.50
N SER A 197 -3.13 -22.63 16.33
CA SER A 197 -3.68 -23.18 17.58
C SER A 197 -2.84 -22.77 18.79
N GLY A 198 -3.42 -22.85 19.99
CA GLY A 198 -2.73 -22.54 21.25
C GLY A 198 -2.40 -21.05 21.36
N GLU A 199 -1.17 -20.72 21.75
CA GLU A 199 -0.71 -19.34 21.94
C GLU A 199 -0.73 -18.49 20.66
N LEU A 200 -0.73 -19.14 19.49
CA LEU A 200 -0.75 -18.48 18.19
C LEU A 200 -2.16 -18.18 17.66
N GLU A 201 -3.21 -18.45 18.45
CA GLU A 201 -4.59 -18.31 18.01
C GLU A 201 -4.94 -16.87 17.55
N LEU A 202 -4.28 -15.85 18.10
CA LEU A 202 -4.38 -14.45 17.67
C LEU A 202 -3.88 -14.23 16.23
N LEU A 203 -2.92 -15.02 15.75
CA LEU A 203 -2.44 -14.92 14.37
C LEU A 203 -3.54 -15.25 13.36
N ASN A 204 -4.58 -16.00 13.74
CA ASN A 204 -5.74 -16.22 12.89
C ASN A 204 -6.47 -14.92 12.55
N ILE A 205 -6.36 -13.87 13.37
CA ILE A 205 -6.90 -12.54 13.09
C ILE A 205 -5.85 -11.65 12.42
N VAL A 206 -4.63 -11.64 12.95
CA VAL A 206 -3.58 -10.72 12.50
C VAL A 206 -3.10 -11.04 11.09
N VAL A 207 -2.88 -12.32 10.76
CA VAL A 207 -2.31 -12.72 9.47
C VAL A 207 -3.25 -12.41 8.31
N PRO A 208 -4.55 -12.75 8.36
CA PRO A 208 -5.44 -12.39 7.25
C PRO A 208 -5.57 -10.88 7.09
N ILE A 209 -5.77 -10.14 8.18
CA ILE A 209 -6.03 -8.69 8.10
C ILE A 209 -4.78 -7.95 7.67
N PHE A 210 -3.66 -8.15 8.35
CA PHE A 210 -2.46 -7.33 8.13
C PHE A 210 -1.43 -8.02 7.24
N GLY A 211 -1.26 -9.33 7.37
CA GLY A 211 -0.28 -10.09 6.60
C GLY A 211 -0.59 -10.09 5.10
N TYR A 212 -1.83 -10.38 4.71
CA TYR A 212 -2.23 -10.34 3.29
C TYR A 212 -2.21 -8.93 2.71
N GLY A 213 -2.55 -7.92 3.51
CA GLY A 213 -2.37 -6.51 3.14
C GLY A 213 -0.92 -6.16 2.88
N LEU A 214 0.01 -6.61 3.73
CA LEU A 214 1.44 -6.40 3.54
C LEU A 214 1.94 -7.07 2.24
N ILE A 215 1.54 -8.31 1.97
CA ILE A 215 1.89 -9.01 0.72
C ILE A 215 1.43 -8.21 -0.51
N ALA A 216 0.21 -7.69 -0.47
CA ALA A 216 -0.32 -6.85 -1.55
C ALA A 216 0.51 -5.57 -1.74
N ILE A 217 0.82 -4.86 -0.65
CA ILE A 217 1.63 -3.62 -0.65
C ILE A 217 3.03 -3.88 -1.20
N LEU A 218 3.70 -4.94 -0.76
CA LEU A 218 5.04 -5.33 -1.20
C LEU A 218 5.05 -5.74 -2.68
N THR A 219 4.03 -6.47 -3.13
CA THR A 219 3.89 -6.85 -4.55
C THR A 219 3.72 -5.60 -5.43
N GLY A 220 2.90 -4.65 -4.99
CA GLY A 220 2.75 -3.35 -5.67
C GLY A 220 4.06 -2.57 -5.70
N HIS A 221 4.81 -2.57 -4.59
CA HIS A 221 6.12 -1.91 -4.52
C HIS A 221 7.12 -2.52 -5.50
N LEU A 222 7.26 -3.84 -5.50
CA LEU A 222 8.17 -4.55 -6.40
C LEU A 222 7.81 -4.30 -7.87
N TYR A 223 6.51 -4.32 -8.20
CA TYR A 223 6.05 -4.01 -9.54
C TYR A 223 6.28 -2.56 -9.93
N SER A 224 6.13 -1.61 -9.00
CA SER A 224 6.49 -0.20 -9.22
C SER A 224 7.96 -0.04 -9.57
N ARG A 225 8.87 -0.72 -8.84
CA ARG A 225 10.31 -0.73 -9.17
C ARG A 225 10.59 -1.28 -10.55
N TYR A 226 9.93 -2.38 -10.91
CA TYR A 226 10.05 -2.97 -12.24
C TYR A 226 9.53 -2.03 -13.34
N ALA A 227 8.38 -1.39 -13.13
CA ALA A 227 7.80 -0.44 -14.07
C ALA A 227 8.69 0.80 -14.27
N LEU A 228 9.29 1.31 -13.19
CA LEU A 228 10.24 2.42 -13.25
C LEU A 228 11.50 2.03 -14.02
N TRP A 229 12.03 0.83 -13.77
CA TRP A 229 13.19 0.33 -14.51
C TRP A 229 12.89 0.25 -16.00
N LYS A 230 11.75 -0.35 -16.39
CA LYS A 230 11.32 -0.40 -17.80
C LYS A 230 11.13 0.99 -18.42
N LEU A 231 10.55 1.93 -17.68
CA LEU A 231 10.39 3.31 -18.12
C LEU A 231 11.76 3.95 -18.42
N LYS A 232 12.72 3.83 -17.49
CA LYS A 232 14.09 4.35 -17.67
C LYS A 232 14.80 3.72 -18.87
N THR A 233 14.63 2.41 -19.10
CA THR A 233 15.22 1.74 -20.26
C THR A 233 14.63 2.26 -21.57
N LEU A 234 13.31 2.47 -21.63
CA LEU A 234 12.64 2.94 -22.84
C LEU A 234 12.97 4.40 -23.16
N THR A 235 13.12 5.26 -22.15
CA THR A 235 13.45 6.67 -22.35
C THR A 235 14.92 6.88 -22.69
N ARG A 236 15.85 6.07 -22.14
CA ARG A 236 17.28 6.14 -22.49
C ARG A 236 17.55 5.83 -23.97
N GLY A 237 16.77 4.94 -24.58
CA GLY A 237 16.87 4.65 -26.02
C GLY A 237 16.10 5.63 -26.92
N ALA A 238 15.40 6.60 -26.36
CA ALA A 238 14.55 7.56 -27.09
C ALA A 238 15.20 8.95 -27.24
N ILE A 239 16.28 9.22 -26.50
CA ILE A 239 17.04 10.46 -26.60
C ILE A 239 18.11 10.21 -27.68
N PRO A 240 18.07 10.89 -28.84
CA PRO A 240 19.16 10.84 -29.80
C PRO A 240 20.45 11.23 -29.07
N GLN A 241 21.52 10.46 -29.25
CA GLN A 241 22.85 10.83 -28.79
C GLN A 241 23.17 12.26 -29.27
N TYR A 242 23.31 13.17 -28.34
CA TYR A 242 23.85 14.51 -28.56
C TYR A 242 25.39 14.42 -28.58
N ASP A 243 25.95 13.42 -29.27
CA ASP A 243 27.41 13.10 -29.26
C ASP A 243 28.12 13.49 -30.58
N ASP A 244 27.52 14.32 -31.44
CA ASP A 244 28.10 14.61 -32.77
C ASP A 244 28.29 16.11 -33.08
N MET A 245 28.49 16.97 -32.06
CA MET A 245 28.80 18.40 -32.25
C MET A 245 29.96 18.91 -31.37
N THR A 246 30.96 18.09 -31.08
CA THR A 246 32.19 18.56 -30.39
C THR A 246 33.49 18.15 -31.09
N THR A 247 33.42 17.76 -32.36
CA THR A 247 34.60 17.31 -33.14
C THR A 247 34.66 17.87 -34.56
N SER A 248 34.21 19.11 -34.79
CA SER A 248 34.42 19.81 -36.09
C SER A 248 35.11 21.16 -36.03
N ASP A 249 35.34 21.75 -34.86
CA ASP A 249 35.78 23.16 -34.79
C ASP A 249 37.26 23.31 -34.35
N ALA A 250 38.10 22.31 -34.62
CA ALA A 250 39.51 22.32 -34.23
C ALA A 250 40.50 22.05 -35.39
N GLU A 251 40.06 22.18 -36.65
CA GLU A 251 40.94 22.11 -37.83
C GLU A 251 40.58 23.20 -38.84
N GLU A 252 40.76 24.47 -38.49
CA GLU A 252 40.98 25.54 -39.47
C GLU A 252 41.47 26.81 -38.76
N ASP A 253 42.78 26.90 -38.52
CA ASP A 253 43.47 28.19 -38.51
C ASP A 253 44.98 27.95 -38.69
N GLN A 254 45.40 27.78 -39.94
CA GLN A 254 46.77 28.07 -40.34
C GLN A 254 46.85 29.57 -40.63
N PRO A 255 47.68 30.36 -39.93
CA PRO A 255 47.96 31.72 -40.38
C PRO A 255 49.00 31.65 -41.50
N GLU A 256 48.52 31.95 -42.71
CA GLU A 256 49.33 32.27 -43.87
C GLU A 256 50.13 33.56 -43.60
N ASP A 257 51.42 33.47 -43.86
CA ASP A 257 52.42 34.53 -43.80
C ASP A 257 52.06 35.68 -44.76
N THR A 258 52.07 36.93 -44.29
CA THR A 258 52.28 38.10 -45.16
C THR A 258 52.89 39.27 -44.39
N ASP A 259 54.21 39.33 -44.52
CA ASP A 259 55.09 40.51 -44.53
C ASP A 259 54.40 41.84 -44.93
N SER A 260 54.56 42.91 -44.13
CA SER A 260 55.09 44.22 -44.59
C SER A 260 55.02 45.39 -43.57
N ILE A 261 56.21 45.87 -43.18
CA ILE A 261 56.75 47.26 -43.18
C ILE A 261 56.10 48.39 -42.33
N HIS A 262 57.01 49.16 -41.68
CA HIS A 262 56.95 50.49 -41.00
C HIS A 262 56.75 50.41 -39.47
N GLU A 263 57.62 50.92 -38.59
CA GLU A 263 58.72 51.91 -38.63
C GLU A 263 59.93 51.44 -37.79
#